data_AF-A0A150XZZ6-F1
#
_entry.id   AF-A0A150XZZ6-F1
#
_cell.length_a   1.000
_cell.length_b   1.000
_cell.length_c   1.000
_cell.angle_alpha   90.00
_cell.angle_beta   90.00
_cell.angle_gamma   90.00
#
_symmetry.space_group_name_H-M   'P 1'
#
loop_
_entity.id
_entity.type
_entity.pdbx_description
1 polymer ?
#
loop_
_entity_poly.entity_id
_entity_poly.type
_entity_poly.pdbx_seq_one_letter_code
_entity_poly.pdbx_strand_id
1 'polypeptide(L)'
;MKKRTKKILIWIFSVILILSLSVIGGLRYFFSSFKPTCETKDVWHIENYTIQHSRCIGPFGPHYSSFDIYKNKDHISKAFKVSNDSCRLRARVRNDYYLDFNICKETLLIRKPDKRLIDIETIDSILIRPFDSVRLVRTDKKYPEPLYDTVFIANFDSTVTKRLKTKEIKDFVNRWNKSKSNGFERLGKNYDYLLTIYGNDSIRKIKSLNHFLTENELWSYESTKDGFYDKLWIDK
;
A
#
# COMPACT_ATOMS: atom_id res chain seq x y z
N MET A 1 31.42 41.13 11.41
CA MET A 1 32.24 40.25 10.54
C MET A 1 33.01 41.08 9.52
N LYS A 2 34.35 41.04 9.55
CA LYS A 2 35.21 41.76 8.59
C LYS A 2 34.90 41.30 7.15
N LYS A 3 34.83 42.22 6.20
CA LYS A 3 34.55 41.96 4.76
C LYS A 3 35.41 40.82 4.16
N ARG A 4 36.61 40.61 4.72
CA ARG A 4 37.53 39.51 4.39
C ARG A 4 37.03 38.11 4.80
N THR A 5 36.40 37.95 5.96
CA THR A 5 35.96 36.63 6.43
C THR A 5 34.75 36.11 5.64
N LYS A 6 33.88 37.00 5.15
CA LYS A 6 32.77 36.60 4.25
C LYS A 6 33.25 36.02 2.91
N LYS A 7 34.32 36.59 2.33
CA LYS A 7 34.87 36.09 1.06
C LYS A 7 35.48 34.70 1.18
N ILE A 8 36.19 34.43 2.28
CA ILE A 8 36.78 33.11 2.56
C ILE A 8 35.68 32.05 2.72
N LEU A 9 34.60 32.38 3.43
CA LEU A 9 33.50 31.43 3.65
C LEU A 9 32.78 31.04 2.35
N ILE A 10 32.57 31.99 1.43
CA ILE A 10 31.96 31.73 0.11
C ILE A 10 32.85 30.81 -0.74
N TRP A 11 34.17 30.98 -0.68
CA TRP A 11 35.12 30.16 -1.42
C TRP A 11 35.12 28.72 -0.92
N ILE A 12 35.17 28.53 0.41
CA ILE A 12 35.10 27.20 1.02
C ILE A 12 33.80 26.50 0.64
N PHE A 13 32.67 27.20 0.71
CA PHE A 13 31.36 26.64 0.33
C PHE A 13 31.32 26.22 -1.15
N SER A 14 31.89 27.02 -2.04
CA SER A 14 31.92 26.72 -3.48
C SER A 14 32.76 25.47 -3.79
N VAL A 15 33.92 25.32 -3.13
CA VAL A 15 34.78 24.14 -3.30
C VAL A 15 34.11 22.87 -2.77
N ILE A 16 33.49 22.95 -1.58
CA ILE A 16 32.75 21.81 -1.00
C ILE A 16 31.58 21.41 -1.91
N LEU A 17 30.84 22.38 -2.46
CA LEU A 17 29.74 22.11 -3.37
C LEU A 17 30.23 21.37 -4.63
N ILE A 18 31.31 21.82 -5.26
CA ILE A 18 31.87 21.18 -6.46
C ILE A 18 32.35 19.76 -6.17
N LEU A 19 33.04 19.55 -5.05
CA LEU A 19 33.48 18.21 -4.62
C LEU A 19 32.28 17.30 -4.34
N SER A 20 31.24 17.79 -3.67
CA SER A 20 30.03 17.01 -3.39
C SER A 20 29.32 16.57 -4.67
N LEU A 21 29.19 17.47 -5.66
CA LEU A 21 28.58 17.15 -6.96
C LEU A 21 29.41 16.12 -7.73
N SER A 22 30.74 16.18 -7.64
CA SER A 22 31.65 15.24 -8.31
C SER A 22 31.55 13.84 -7.70
N VAL A 23 31.48 13.74 -6.37
CA VAL A 23 31.27 12.47 -5.67
C VAL A 23 29.89 11.88 -6.00
N ILE A 24 28.83 12.69 -6.01
CA ILE A 24 27.47 12.23 -6.37
C ILE A 24 27.44 11.74 -7.82
N GLY A 25 28.07 12.46 -8.75
CA GLY A 25 28.18 12.07 -10.16
C GLY A 25 28.95 10.77 -10.34
N GLY A 26 30.12 10.64 -9.70
CA GLY A 26 30.94 9.44 -9.71
C GLY A 26 30.22 8.22 -9.14
N LEU A 27 29.51 8.39 -8.02
CA LEU A 27 28.68 7.34 -7.43
C LEU A 27 27.59 6.87 -8.42
N ARG A 28 26.85 7.79 -9.03
CA ARG A 28 25.80 7.45 -10.00
C ARG A 28 26.35 6.68 -11.19
N TYR A 29 27.51 7.10 -11.72
CA TYR A 29 28.15 6.42 -12.84
C TYR A 29 28.62 5.01 -12.45
N PHE A 30 29.26 4.88 -11.27
CA PHE A 30 29.66 3.59 -10.71
C PHE A 30 28.47 2.65 -10.59
N PHE A 31 27.38 3.06 -9.95
CA PHE A 31 26.18 2.24 -9.79
C PHE A 31 25.47 1.92 -11.11
N SER A 32 25.53 2.80 -12.12
CA SER A 32 24.93 2.55 -13.43
C SER A 32 25.62 1.42 -14.22
N SER A 33 26.89 1.13 -13.90
CA SER A 33 27.66 0.05 -14.51
C SER A 33 27.33 -1.32 -13.93
N PHE A 34 26.79 -1.38 -12.70
CA PHE A 34 26.29 -2.62 -12.08
C PHE A 34 24.84 -2.91 -12.50
N LYS A 35 24.59 -2.99 -13.81
CA LYS A 35 23.31 -3.58 -14.26
C LYS A 35 23.31 -5.05 -13.87
N PRO A 36 22.29 -5.54 -13.16
CA PRO A 36 22.23 -6.94 -12.79
C PRO A 36 22.22 -7.79 -14.07
N THR A 37 23.16 -8.72 -14.17
CA THR A 37 23.12 -9.75 -15.20
C THR A 37 21.99 -10.71 -14.85
N CYS A 38 21.06 -10.86 -15.77
CA CYS A 38 19.90 -11.72 -15.61
C CYS A 38 19.90 -12.77 -16.71
N GLU A 39 19.77 -14.04 -16.31
CA GLU A 39 19.59 -15.16 -17.22
C GLU A 39 18.13 -15.57 -17.20
N THR A 40 17.52 -15.63 -18.39
CA THR A 40 16.17 -16.17 -18.55
C THR A 40 16.19 -17.66 -18.27
N LYS A 41 15.38 -18.11 -17.32
CA LYS A 41 15.23 -19.53 -16.98
C LYS A 41 14.06 -20.17 -17.68
N ASP A 42 12.88 -19.57 -17.52
CA ASP A 42 11.62 -20.12 -18.01
C ASP A 42 10.80 -19.01 -18.67
N VAL A 43 9.99 -19.38 -19.65
CA VAL A 43 9.05 -18.50 -20.32
C VAL A 43 7.72 -19.22 -20.42
N TRP A 44 6.66 -18.61 -19.91
CA TRP A 44 5.29 -19.11 -20.05
C TRP A 44 4.45 -18.16 -20.90
N HIS A 45 3.61 -18.73 -21.75
CA HIS A 45 2.63 -17.99 -22.55
C HIS A 45 1.22 -18.34 -22.06
N ILE A 46 0.50 -17.34 -21.55
CA ILE A 46 -0.87 -17.52 -21.03
C ILE A 46 -1.74 -16.43 -21.67
N GLU A 47 -2.69 -16.86 -22.50
CA GLU A 47 -3.50 -15.98 -23.34
C GLU A 47 -2.61 -15.03 -24.18
N ASN A 48 -2.72 -13.70 -23.99
CA ASN A 48 -1.90 -12.69 -24.66
C ASN A 48 -0.75 -12.15 -23.80
N TYR A 49 -0.41 -12.85 -22.72
CA TYR A 49 0.68 -12.49 -21.81
C TYR A 49 1.86 -13.46 -21.96
N THR A 50 3.06 -12.90 -21.82
CA THR A 50 4.30 -13.67 -21.68
C THR A 50 4.89 -13.40 -20.31
N ILE A 51 5.17 -14.45 -19.56
CA ILE A 51 5.76 -14.38 -18.22
C ILE A 51 7.18 -14.92 -18.35
N GLN A 52 8.17 -14.08 -18.07
CA GLN A 52 9.57 -14.44 -18.13
C GLN A 52 10.13 -14.56 -16.72
N HIS A 53 10.54 -15.77 -16.33
CA HIS A 53 11.29 -16.00 -15.10
C HIS A 53 12.77 -15.80 -15.37
N SER A 54 13.38 -14.86 -14.66
CA SER A 54 14.81 -14.59 -14.77
C SER A 54 15.49 -14.81 -13.42
N ARG A 55 16.70 -15.37 -13.46
CA ARG A 55 17.61 -15.39 -12.30
C ARG A 55 18.64 -14.30 -12.50
N CYS A 56 18.70 -13.37 -11.57
CA CYS A 56 19.60 -12.23 -11.63
C CYS A 56 20.66 -12.30 -10.54
N ILE A 57 21.82 -11.72 -10.78
CA ILE A 57 22.86 -11.47 -9.77
C ILE A 57 22.68 -10.04 -9.26
N GLY A 58 22.42 -9.90 -7.95
CA GLY A 58 22.32 -8.59 -7.30
C GLY A 58 23.66 -7.86 -7.26
N PRO A 59 23.66 -6.54 -7.03
CA PRO A 59 24.89 -5.71 -7.05
C PRO A 59 25.96 -6.13 -6.04
N PHE A 60 25.60 -6.95 -5.04
CA PHE A 60 26.53 -7.46 -4.02
C PHE A 60 26.77 -8.98 -4.12
N GLY A 61 26.32 -9.65 -5.18
CA GLY A 61 26.52 -11.08 -5.42
C GLY A 61 25.33 -12.01 -5.13
N PRO A 62 24.40 -11.75 -4.18
CA PRO A 62 23.25 -12.62 -3.97
C PRO A 62 22.38 -12.76 -5.21
N HIS A 63 22.00 -13.98 -5.54
CA HIS A 63 21.02 -14.23 -6.58
C HIS A 63 19.61 -13.86 -6.12
N TYR A 64 18.80 -13.34 -7.04
CA TYR A 64 17.37 -13.20 -6.84
C TYR A 64 16.62 -13.67 -8.09
N SER A 65 15.33 -13.98 -7.93
CA SER A 65 14.45 -14.33 -9.05
C SER A 65 13.50 -13.18 -9.35
N SER A 66 13.27 -12.90 -10.63
CA SER A 66 12.22 -11.97 -11.08
C SER A 66 11.26 -12.67 -12.03
N PHE A 67 10.01 -12.24 -12.02
CA PHE A 67 8.99 -12.65 -12.97
C PHE A 67 8.54 -11.39 -13.70
N ASP A 68 8.97 -11.21 -14.93
CA ASP A 68 8.62 -10.04 -15.74
C ASP A 68 7.45 -10.42 -16.66
N ILE A 69 6.44 -9.55 -16.75
CA ILE A 69 5.25 -9.80 -17.55
C ILE A 69 5.23 -8.84 -18.72
N TYR A 70 5.01 -9.42 -19.89
CA TYR A 70 4.87 -8.73 -21.15
C TYR A 70 3.48 -8.96 -21.72
N LYS A 71 2.91 -7.94 -22.36
CA LYS A 71 1.69 -8.04 -23.17
C LYS A 71 2.02 -7.48 -24.54
N ASN A 72 1.85 -8.27 -25.60
CA ASN A 72 2.20 -7.85 -26.96
C ASN A 72 3.67 -7.36 -27.10
N LYS A 73 4.62 -7.99 -26.38
CA LYS A 73 6.04 -7.62 -26.28
C LYS A 73 6.37 -6.39 -25.42
N ASP A 74 5.38 -5.62 -24.98
CA ASP A 74 5.59 -4.51 -24.06
C ASP A 74 5.65 -5.01 -22.62
N HIS A 75 6.68 -4.59 -21.87
CA HIS A 75 6.76 -4.86 -20.43
C HIS A 75 5.65 -4.08 -19.71
N ILE A 76 4.83 -4.77 -18.92
CA ILE A 76 3.71 -4.15 -18.22
C ILE A 76 3.87 -4.13 -16.71
N SER A 77 4.50 -5.15 -16.11
CA SER A 77 4.66 -5.24 -14.66
C SER A 77 5.61 -6.39 -14.27
N LYS A 78 5.94 -6.44 -12.99
CA LYS A 78 6.58 -7.59 -12.35
C LYS A 78 5.55 -8.41 -11.57
N ALA A 79 5.64 -9.73 -11.68
CA ALA A 79 4.89 -10.67 -10.87
C ALA A 79 5.68 -11.07 -9.62
N PHE A 80 4.95 -11.52 -8.60
CA PHE A 80 5.49 -12.13 -7.41
C PHE A 80 4.74 -13.45 -7.13
N LYS A 81 5.41 -14.40 -6.50
CA LYS A 81 4.78 -15.66 -6.08
C LYS A 81 3.74 -15.38 -5.01
N VAL A 82 2.56 -15.95 -5.18
CA VAL A 82 1.49 -15.89 -4.16
C VAL A 82 1.73 -17.03 -3.19
N SER A 83 2.20 -16.72 -1.97
CA SER A 83 2.48 -17.71 -0.90
C SER A 83 3.53 -18.77 -1.30
N ASN A 84 3.53 -19.93 -0.64
CA ASN A 84 4.42 -21.07 -0.93
C ASN A 84 4.00 -21.86 -2.19
N ASP A 85 3.03 -21.37 -2.96
CA ASP A 85 2.57 -22.01 -4.19
C ASP A 85 3.51 -21.67 -5.35
N SER A 86 4.25 -22.67 -5.84
CA SER A 86 5.15 -22.51 -6.97
C SER A 86 4.44 -22.18 -8.29
N CYS A 87 3.13 -22.46 -8.39
CA CYS A 87 2.34 -22.33 -9.60
C CYS A 87 1.62 -20.98 -9.73
N ARG A 88 1.57 -20.17 -8.67
CA ARG A 88 0.74 -18.95 -8.66
C ARG A 88 1.58 -17.70 -8.63
N LEU A 89 1.43 -16.89 -9.68
CA LEU A 89 2.07 -15.60 -9.81
C LEU A 89 1.00 -14.51 -9.81
N ARG A 90 1.26 -13.42 -9.09
CA ARG A 90 0.38 -12.25 -9.06
C ARG A 90 1.14 -11.03 -9.50
N ALA A 91 0.51 -10.19 -10.32
CA ALA A 91 1.08 -8.94 -10.76
C ALA A 91 0.12 -7.77 -10.63
N ARG A 92 0.66 -6.65 -10.16
CA ARG A 92 -0.04 -5.37 -10.10
C ARG A 92 0.27 -4.61 -11.39
N VAL A 93 -0.66 -4.58 -12.34
CA VAL A 93 -0.45 -3.80 -13.57
C VAL A 93 -0.75 -2.33 -13.32
N ARG A 94 -1.81 -2.05 -12.55
CA ARG A 94 -2.26 -0.72 -12.15
C ARG A 94 -2.95 -0.79 -10.79
N ASN A 95 -3.40 0.35 -10.26
CA ASN A 95 -4.12 0.41 -8.97
C ASN A 95 -5.54 -0.19 -9.04
N ASP A 96 -6.04 -0.45 -10.24
CA ASP A 96 -7.42 -0.83 -10.56
C ASP A 96 -7.58 -2.28 -11.03
N TYR A 97 -6.50 -3.08 -11.14
CA TYR A 97 -6.61 -4.53 -11.30
C TYR A 97 -5.29 -5.28 -11.03
N TYR A 98 -5.43 -6.56 -10.70
CA TYR A 98 -4.34 -7.52 -10.59
C TYR A 98 -4.55 -8.67 -11.59
N LEU A 99 -3.44 -9.23 -12.05
CA LEU A 99 -3.41 -10.45 -12.84
C LEU A 99 -2.92 -11.59 -11.94
N ASP A 100 -3.75 -12.60 -11.73
CA ASP A 100 -3.41 -13.84 -11.04
C ASP A 100 -3.22 -14.93 -12.09
N PHE A 101 -1.98 -15.31 -12.34
CA PHE A 101 -1.61 -16.41 -13.23
C PHE A 101 -1.49 -17.70 -12.44
N ASN A 102 -2.00 -18.79 -13.02
CA ASN A 102 -1.62 -20.15 -12.64
C ASN A 102 -0.76 -20.73 -13.76
N ILE A 103 0.55 -20.73 -13.59
CA ILE A 103 1.50 -21.18 -14.62
C ILE A 103 1.45 -22.70 -14.86
N CYS A 104 1.00 -23.47 -13.88
CA CYS A 104 0.90 -24.93 -14.00
C CYS A 104 -0.38 -25.37 -14.73
N LYS A 105 -1.44 -24.54 -14.70
CA LYS A 105 -2.70 -24.79 -15.40
C LYS A 105 -2.91 -23.89 -16.63
N GLU A 106 -1.96 -23.00 -16.89
CA GLU A 106 -2.01 -22.00 -17.97
C GLU A 106 -3.30 -21.15 -17.94
N THR A 107 -3.79 -20.79 -16.75
CA THR A 107 -5.01 -19.99 -16.59
C THR A 107 -4.70 -18.59 -16.07
N LEU A 108 -5.47 -17.59 -16.52
CA LEU A 108 -5.45 -16.22 -16.03
C LEU A 108 -6.75 -15.86 -15.30
N LEU A 109 -6.61 -15.21 -14.15
CA LEU A 109 -7.72 -14.55 -13.46
C LEU A 109 -7.43 -13.05 -13.31
N ILE A 110 -8.29 -12.21 -13.87
CA ILE A 110 -8.22 -10.75 -13.71
C ILE A 110 -9.05 -10.35 -12.50
N ARG A 111 -8.39 -9.81 -11.47
CA ARG A 111 -9.07 -9.27 -10.28
C ARG A 111 -9.27 -7.77 -10.44
N LYS A 112 -10.51 -7.32 -10.36
CA LYS A 112 -10.87 -5.89 -10.36
C LYS A 112 -11.48 -5.50 -9.00
N PRO A 113 -11.41 -4.21 -8.60
CA PRO A 113 -12.13 -3.70 -7.45
C PRO A 113 -13.62 -3.92 -7.60
N ASP A 114 -14.23 -4.49 -6.58
CA ASP A 114 -15.69 -4.66 -6.48
C ASP A 114 -16.22 -3.68 -5.43
N LYS A 115 -16.13 -2.38 -5.74
CA LYS A 115 -16.59 -1.32 -4.83
C LYS A 115 -18.07 -1.07 -5.06
N ARG A 116 -18.91 -1.55 -4.15
CA ARG A 116 -20.34 -1.23 -4.16
C ARG A 116 -20.56 0.16 -3.59
N LEU A 117 -21.14 1.07 -4.38
CA LEU A 117 -21.53 2.39 -3.89
C LEU A 117 -22.58 2.25 -2.79
N ILE A 118 -22.67 3.26 -1.93
CA ILE A 118 -23.72 3.35 -0.92
C ILE A 118 -24.69 4.43 -1.36
N ASP A 119 -25.96 4.07 -1.47
CA ASP A 119 -27.05 5.04 -1.61
C ASP A 119 -27.48 5.50 -0.22
N ILE A 120 -27.43 6.81 0.00
CA ILE A 120 -27.71 7.41 1.31
C ILE A 120 -29.17 7.27 1.73
N GLU A 121 -30.10 7.19 0.75
CA GLU A 121 -31.54 7.08 1.02
C GLU A 121 -31.91 5.71 1.59
N THR A 122 -31.07 4.71 1.38
CA THR A 122 -31.26 3.34 1.85
C THR A 122 -30.68 3.07 3.24
N ILE A 123 -30.05 4.06 3.88
CA ILE A 123 -29.34 3.87 5.16
C ILE A 123 -30.24 4.23 6.35
N ASP A 124 -30.47 3.26 7.22
CA ASP A 124 -31.14 3.48 8.51
C ASP A 124 -30.18 4.02 9.57
N SER A 125 -28.99 3.42 9.65
CA SER A 125 -27.97 3.83 10.61
C SER A 125 -26.58 3.32 10.27
N ILE A 126 -25.57 4.02 10.78
CA ILE A 126 -24.18 3.55 10.76
C ILE A 126 -23.66 3.52 12.20
N LEU A 127 -23.16 2.36 12.60
CA LEU A 127 -22.46 2.17 13.87
C LEU A 127 -20.97 2.09 13.59
N ILE A 128 -20.16 2.80 14.37
CA ILE A 128 -18.70 2.68 14.37
C ILE A 128 -18.21 2.21 15.73
N ARG A 129 -17.24 1.31 15.73
CA ARG A 129 -16.53 0.86 16.92
C ARG A 129 -15.05 0.65 16.63
N PRO A 130 -14.16 0.74 17.63
CA PRO A 130 -12.79 0.27 17.49
C PRO A 130 -12.80 -1.18 16.98
N PHE A 131 -11.94 -1.48 16.01
CA PHE A 131 -11.74 -2.86 15.57
C PHE A 131 -10.72 -3.49 16.50
N ASP A 132 -11.06 -4.64 17.10
CA ASP A 132 -10.12 -5.48 17.87
C ASP A 132 -9.05 -6.03 16.90
N SER A 133 -8.15 -5.17 16.44
CA SER A 133 -6.82 -5.63 16.07
C SER A 133 -6.22 -6.12 17.38
N VAL A 134 -5.96 -7.43 17.44
CA VAL A 134 -5.35 -8.13 18.58
C VAL A 134 -4.41 -7.17 19.30
N ARG A 135 -4.70 -6.83 20.57
CA ARG A 135 -3.71 -6.20 21.45
C ARG A 135 -2.48 -7.11 21.39
N LEU A 136 -1.47 -6.71 20.62
CA LEU A 136 -0.13 -7.25 20.81
C LEU A 136 0.30 -6.71 22.16
N VAL A 137 -0.02 -7.45 23.21
CA VAL A 137 0.63 -7.27 24.50
C VAL A 137 2.10 -7.54 24.21
N ARG A 138 2.90 -6.47 24.07
CA ARG A 138 4.36 -6.55 23.98
C ARG A 138 4.84 -7.25 25.25
N THR A 139 5.04 -8.56 25.20
CA THR A 139 5.71 -9.28 26.29
C THR A 139 7.22 -9.12 26.23
N ASP A 140 7.80 -8.73 25.08
CA ASP A 140 9.24 -8.83 24.89
C ASP A 140 9.89 -7.49 24.49
N LYS A 141 10.71 -6.95 25.39
CA LYS A 141 11.49 -5.70 25.28
C LYS A 141 12.63 -5.73 24.23
N LYS A 142 12.65 -6.70 23.29
CA LYS A 142 13.91 -7.07 22.60
C LYS A 142 14.02 -6.71 21.11
N TYR A 143 13.04 -6.02 20.51
CA TYR A 143 13.12 -5.64 19.09
C TYR A 143 13.13 -4.13 18.88
N PRO A 144 14.07 -3.59 18.08
CA PRO A 144 14.04 -2.20 17.64
C PRO A 144 12.91 -1.99 16.64
N GLU A 145 12.25 -0.85 16.76
CA GLU A 145 11.02 -0.43 16.08
C GLU A 145 11.09 -0.54 14.54
N PRO A 146 10.00 -0.90 13.85
CA PRO A 146 9.70 -0.30 12.57
C PRO A 146 8.98 1.04 12.81
N LEU A 147 9.51 2.09 12.18
CA LEU A 147 8.90 3.41 11.98
C LEU A 147 7.55 3.27 11.27
N TYR A 148 6.50 3.03 12.05
CA TYR A 148 5.19 3.57 11.75
C TYR A 148 4.90 4.51 12.91
N ASP A 149 4.62 5.78 12.60
CA ASP A 149 4.02 6.73 13.55
C ASP A 149 2.70 6.13 14.01
N THR A 150 2.81 5.25 15.00
CA THR A 150 1.67 4.62 15.66
C THR A 150 1.23 5.70 16.60
N VAL A 151 0.22 6.48 16.20
CA VAL A 151 -0.46 7.37 17.13
C VAL A 151 -1.02 6.45 18.22
N PHE A 152 -0.32 6.36 19.33
CA PHE A 152 -0.82 5.73 20.55
C PHE A 152 -1.96 6.62 21.05
N ILE A 153 -3.16 6.42 20.51
CA ILE A 153 -4.35 7.01 21.11
C ILE A 153 -4.63 6.17 22.35
N ALA A 154 -4.46 6.82 23.50
CA ALA A 154 -4.65 6.27 24.83
C ALA A 154 -5.93 5.43 24.93
N ASN A 155 -5.81 4.20 25.46
CA ASN A 155 -6.89 3.38 26.02
C ASN A 155 -8.29 3.60 25.42
N PHE A 156 -8.48 3.22 24.16
CA PHE A 156 -9.83 3.03 23.65
C PHE A 156 -10.46 1.81 24.31
N ASP A 157 -11.59 2.02 24.97
CA ASP A 157 -12.48 0.92 25.37
C ASP A 157 -13.11 0.34 24.11
N SER A 158 -12.71 -0.89 23.74
CA SER A 158 -13.18 -1.58 22.54
C SER A 158 -14.67 -1.94 22.59
N THR A 159 -15.33 -1.74 23.74
CA THR A 159 -16.78 -1.92 23.88
C THR A 159 -17.58 -0.70 23.41
N VAL A 160 -16.94 0.46 23.23
CA VAL A 160 -17.63 1.70 22.88
C VAL A 160 -18.06 1.67 21.42
N THR A 161 -19.37 1.66 21.21
CA THR A 161 -20.00 1.79 19.89
C THR A 161 -20.67 3.16 19.78
N LYS A 162 -20.35 3.92 18.73
CA LYS A 162 -20.96 5.21 18.42
C LYS A 162 -21.91 5.06 17.24
N ARG A 163 -23.15 5.54 17.39
CA ARG A 163 -24.07 5.72 16.26
C ARG A 163 -23.77 7.06 15.58
N LEU A 164 -23.54 7.05 14.28
CA LEU A 164 -23.29 8.27 13.51
C LEU A 164 -24.56 9.11 13.39
N LYS A 165 -24.40 10.43 13.51
CA LYS A 165 -25.43 11.44 13.23
C LYS A 165 -25.65 11.56 11.73
N THR A 166 -26.80 12.11 11.31
CA THR A 166 -27.15 12.27 9.89
C THR A 166 -26.07 12.96 9.07
N LYS A 167 -25.45 14.03 9.58
CA LYS A 167 -24.34 14.73 8.91
C LYS A 167 -23.11 13.83 8.73
N GLU A 168 -22.73 13.10 9.77
CA GLU A 168 -21.59 12.18 9.75
C GLU A 168 -21.83 11.01 8.78
N ILE A 169 -23.08 10.53 8.66
CA ILE A 169 -23.49 9.55 7.65
C ILE A 169 -23.28 10.13 6.24
N LYS A 170 -23.76 11.35 5.96
CA LYS A 170 -23.57 11.99 4.64
C LYS A 170 -22.09 12.10 4.28
N ASP A 171 -21.28 12.56 5.25
CA ASP A 171 -19.85 12.74 5.07
C ASP A 171 -19.15 11.40 4.79
N PHE A 172 -19.49 10.35 5.54
CA PHE A 172 -18.96 9.01 5.33
C PHE A 172 -19.33 8.44 3.95
N VAL A 173 -20.61 8.50 3.57
CA VAL A 173 -21.09 7.98 2.26
C VAL A 173 -20.39 8.68 1.11
N ASN A 174 -20.30 10.01 1.16
CA ASN A 174 -19.57 10.79 0.17
C ASN A 174 -18.09 10.39 0.11
N ARG A 175 -17.45 10.16 1.27
CA ARG A 175 -16.05 9.71 1.36
C ARG A 175 -15.84 8.32 0.75
N TRP A 176 -16.70 7.35 1.08
CA TRP A 176 -16.67 6.01 0.51
C TRP A 176 -16.88 6.03 -1.00
N ASN A 177 -17.92 6.72 -1.47
CA ASN A 177 -18.26 6.77 -2.89
C ASN A 177 -17.15 7.45 -3.71
N LYS A 178 -16.49 8.48 -3.18
CA LYS A 178 -15.37 9.18 -3.84
C LYS A 178 -14.00 8.52 -3.67
N SER A 179 -13.86 7.54 -2.76
CA SER A 179 -12.59 6.85 -2.55
C SER A 179 -12.11 6.13 -3.82
N LYS A 180 -10.80 6.09 -4.04
CA LYS A 180 -10.18 5.43 -5.20
C LYS A 180 -9.57 4.11 -4.79
N SER A 181 -9.55 3.13 -5.69
CA SER A 181 -8.83 1.87 -5.44
C SER A 181 -7.34 2.15 -5.18
N ASN A 182 -6.82 1.58 -4.10
CA ASN A 182 -5.44 1.74 -3.65
C ASN A 182 -4.62 0.43 -3.74
N GLY A 183 -5.31 -0.69 -3.95
CA GLY A 183 -4.67 -1.98 -4.22
C GLY A 183 -5.34 -3.16 -3.53
N PHE A 184 -4.87 -4.36 -3.87
CA PHE A 184 -5.37 -5.64 -3.39
C PHE A 184 -4.51 -6.17 -2.23
N GLU A 185 -5.14 -6.67 -1.18
CA GLU A 185 -4.56 -7.23 0.06
C GLU A 185 -3.54 -6.31 0.76
N ARG A 186 -3.69 -4.98 0.62
CA ARG A 186 -2.68 -4.00 1.05
C ARG A 186 -2.72 -3.66 2.54
N LEU A 187 -3.89 -3.68 3.18
CA LEU A 187 -4.07 -3.16 4.55
C LEU A 187 -3.74 -4.17 5.65
N GLY A 188 -3.34 -5.39 5.29
CA GLY A 188 -3.08 -6.45 6.27
C GLY A 188 -4.31 -6.79 7.10
N LYS A 189 -4.09 -7.17 8.36
CA LYS A 189 -5.14 -7.58 9.31
C LYS A 189 -5.45 -6.55 10.39
N ASN A 190 -4.67 -5.46 10.46
CA ASN A 190 -4.79 -4.46 11.50
C ASN A 190 -5.63 -3.29 10.99
N TYR A 191 -6.73 -3.02 11.66
CA TYR A 191 -7.64 -1.93 11.35
C TYR A 191 -7.95 -1.18 12.64
N ASP A 192 -8.20 0.11 12.52
CA ASP A 192 -8.52 0.98 13.66
C ASP A 192 -10.00 0.88 14.00
N TYR A 193 -10.86 0.83 12.97
CA TYR A 193 -12.31 0.91 13.14
C TYR A 193 -13.06 -0.09 12.27
N LEU A 194 -14.20 -0.54 12.78
CA LEU A 194 -15.24 -1.25 12.04
C LEU A 194 -16.51 -0.42 12.03
N LEU A 195 -16.96 -0.12 10.82
CA LEU A 195 -18.24 0.48 10.53
C LEU A 195 -19.22 -0.61 10.12
N THR A 196 -20.40 -0.63 10.74
CA THR A 196 -21.53 -1.48 10.36
C THR A 196 -22.65 -0.57 9.87
N ILE A 197 -23.01 -0.72 8.59
CA ILE A 197 -24.04 0.05 7.90
C ILE A 197 -25.29 -0.82 7.85
N TYR A 198 -26.35 -0.33 8.45
CA TYR A 198 -27.68 -0.93 8.39
C TYR A 198 -28.50 -0.13 7.37
N GLY A 199 -29.05 -0.83 6.38
CA GLY A 199 -30.07 -0.30 5.49
C GLY A 199 -31.22 -1.27 5.36
N ASN A 200 -32.27 -0.84 4.66
CA ASN A 200 -33.58 -1.49 4.61
C ASN A 200 -33.53 -3.02 4.54
N ASP A 201 -32.68 -3.59 3.68
CA ASP A 201 -32.53 -5.04 3.50
C ASP A 201 -31.07 -5.52 3.49
N SER A 202 -30.13 -4.73 4.02
CA SER A 202 -28.71 -5.12 3.97
C SER A 202 -27.89 -4.64 5.15
N ILE A 203 -26.92 -5.46 5.53
CA ILE A 203 -25.89 -5.11 6.51
C ILE A 203 -24.55 -5.16 5.80
N ARG A 204 -23.82 -4.04 5.80
CA ARG A 204 -22.48 -3.93 5.22
C ARG A 204 -21.47 -3.62 6.31
N LYS A 205 -20.28 -4.22 6.19
CA LYS A 205 -19.18 -4.03 7.14
C LYS A 205 -17.99 -3.40 6.42
N ILE A 206 -17.55 -2.24 6.87
CA ILE A 206 -16.40 -1.53 6.32
C ILE A 206 -15.37 -1.36 7.42
N LYS A 207 -14.15 -1.84 7.17
CA LYS A 207 -13.00 -1.63 8.05
C LYS A 207 -12.21 -0.42 7.59
N SER A 208 -11.64 0.30 8.54
CA SER A 208 -10.83 1.49 8.30
C SER A 208 -9.47 1.39 8.96
N LEU A 209 -8.43 1.86 8.28
CA LEU A 209 -7.08 2.07 8.80
C LEU A 209 -6.59 3.42 8.29
N ASN A 210 -6.44 4.42 9.17
CA ASN A 210 -6.17 5.81 8.79
C ASN A 210 -7.17 6.33 7.73
N HIS A 211 -6.67 6.74 6.56
CA HIS A 211 -7.45 7.22 5.41
C HIS A 211 -7.83 6.11 4.41
N PHE A 212 -7.57 4.84 4.74
CA PHE A 212 -7.91 3.68 3.91
C PHE A 212 -9.14 2.92 4.43
N LEU A 213 -9.91 2.36 3.49
CA LEU A 213 -11.16 1.63 3.74
C LEU A 213 -11.15 0.29 3.01
N THR A 214 -11.83 -0.72 3.57
CA THR A 214 -12.07 -2.00 2.88
C THR A 214 -13.39 -2.63 3.35
N GLU A 215 -14.11 -3.29 2.44
CA GLU A 215 -15.36 -4.00 2.77
C GLU A 215 -15.15 -5.53 2.86
N ASN A 216 -14.24 -6.09 2.06
CA ASN A 216 -14.00 -7.52 1.95
C ASN A 216 -12.56 -7.94 2.27
N GLU A 217 -11.74 -7.04 2.82
CA GLU A 217 -10.32 -7.23 3.15
C GLU A 217 -9.40 -7.46 1.93
N LEU A 218 -9.99 -7.71 0.76
CA LEU A 218 -9.29 -7.94 -0.48
C LEU A 218 -8.92 -6.63 -1.15
N TRP A 219 -9.86 -5.68 -1.29
CA TRP A 219 -9.57 -4.40 -1.92
C TRP A 219 -9.52 -3.27 -0.89
N SER A 220 -8.49 -2.44 -1.00
CA SER A 220 -8.36 -1.22 -0.23
C SER A 220 -8.69 0.00 -1.08
N TYR A 221 -9.36 0.96 -0.44
CA TYR A 221 -9.80 2.19 -1.06
C TYR A 221 -9.26 3.38 -0.28
N GLU A 222 -8.59 4.29 -0.96
CA GLU A 222 -8.03 5.50 -0.39
C GLU A 222 -9.02 6.64 -0.50
N SER A 223 -9.24 7.33 0.62
CA SER A 223 -10.09 8.51 0.67
C SER A 223 -9.24 9.77 0.85
N THR A 224 -9.68 10.88 0.25
CA THR A 224 -8.96 12.16 0.37
C THR A 224 -9.20 12.80 1.76
N LYS A 225 -8.11 13.17 2.44
CA LYS A 225 -8.01 13.82 3.77
C LYS A 225 -8.14 12.92 5.01
N ASP A 226 -7.30 13.22 6.00
CA ASP A 226 -7.26 12.60 7.33
C ASP A 226 -8.13 13.36 8.35
N GLY A 227 -8.59 12.65 9.39
CA GLY A 227 -9.26 13.24 10.55
C GLY A 227 -10.78 13.08 10.68
N PHE A 228 -11.49 12.41 9.75
CA PHE A 228 -12.91 12.10 9.97
C PHE A 228 -13.09 11.21 11.20
N TYR A 229 -12.29 10.15 11.31
CA TYR A 229 -12.41 9.20 12.40
C TYR A 229 -11.89 9.77 13.71
N ASP A 230 -10.78 10.51 13.68
CA ASP A 230 -10.23 11.14 14.89
C ASP A 230 -11.21 12.16 15.49
N LYS A 231 -11.89 12.95 14.65
CA LYS A 231 -12.93 13.90 15.09
C LYS A 231 -14.12 13.23 15.76
N LEU A 232 -14.43 11.96 15.44
CA LEU A 232 -15.54 11.27 16.09
C LEU A 232 -15.28 11.03 17.58
N TRP A 233 -14.03 11.14 18.03
CA TRP A 233 -13.61 10.79 19.38
C TRP A 233 -13.02 11.96 20.17
N ILE A 234 -12.65 13.05 19.51
CA ILE A 234 -12.09 14.26 20.15
C ILE A 234 -13.17 15.15 20.78
N ASP A 235 -14.42 15.08 20.31
CA ASP A 235 -15.54 15.88 20.85
C ASP A 235 -16.13 15.28 22.15
N LYS A 236 -15.32 15.16 23.20
CA LYS A 236 -15.79 14.95 24.59
C LYS A 236 -15.55 16.20 25.43
#